data_AF-A0A8J4SL33-F1
#
_entry.id   AF-A0A8J4SL33-F1
#
_cell.length_a   1.000
_cell.length_b   1.000
_cell.length_c   1.000
_cell.angle_alpha   90.00
_cell.angle_beta   90.00
_cell.angle_gamma   90.00
#
_symmetry.space_group_name_H-M   'P 1'
#
loop_
_entity.id
_entity.type
_entity.pdbx_description
1 polymer ?
#
loop_
_entity_poly.entity_id
_entity_poly.type
_entity_poly.pdbx_seq_one_letter_code
_entity_poly.pdbx_strand_id
1 'polypeptide(L)'
;MPQRFNVVLTRDASYRQNQSVPDTVGVAASFQEALELVQQQGEAVDQVFVIGGGAVYTEALRYKGCDKEFKAVSESEVQEENGVKFQFVEYERETQTEVAAIETPLKDCSSPHEEMQYLALIRQILTQGAKRGDRTGTGTLSVFGAQMRFSLRDNVFPLLTTKRVFWRGVAEELLWFISGDTSAHTLQQKDIHIWDGNGSREYLDSRGLQSREVGDLGPVYGFQWRHFGAKYTDMHADYTGQGVDQLAEVIHKLRTNPTDRRIVLSAWNPADLNEMALPPCHMFCQFYVADGELSCQMYQRSADMGLGVPFNIASYALLTRLVAQVAGLKPGEFIHIIGDAHVYLNHVEPLQKQLTRTPRPFPTLHINPDKTTSIDDFTFEDLEVHDYSPHSTIKMAMSV
;
A
#
# COMPACT_ATOMS: atom_id res chain seq x y z
N MET A 1 46.88 7.80 18.40
CA MET A 1 47.08 8.85 17.39
C MET A 1 47.61 10.12 18.05
N PRO A 2 48.55 10.86 17.44
CA PRO A 2 49.14 12.07 18.03
C PRO A 2 48.09 13.17 18.29
N GLN A 3 48.37 14.03 19.27
CA GLN A 3 47.56 15.19 19.69
C GLN A 3 46.11 14.88 20.08
N ARG A 4 45.82 13.62 20.41
CA ARG A 4 44.49 13.13 20.77
C ARG A 4 44.60 12.27 22.01
N PHE A 5 43.59 12.35 22.88
CA PHE A 5 43.39 11.33 23.90
C PHE A 5 42.77 10.10 23.24
N ASN A 6 43.48 8.98 23.24
CA ASN A 6 43.03 7.76 22.58
C ASN A 6 42.49 6.80 23.63
N VAL A 7 41.37 6.15 23.34
CA VAL A 7 40.80 5.11 24.20
C VAL A 7 40.65 3.82 23.40
N VAL A 8 41.12 2.71 23.95
CA VAL A 8 41.00 1.37 23.36
C VAL A 8 39.94 0.59 24.12
N LEU A 9 38.96 0.06 23.38
CA LEU A 9 37.94 -0.84 23.92
C LEU A 9 38.38 -2.29 23.80
N THR A 10 38.56 -2.96 24.93
CA THR A 10 38.96 -4.37 24.98
C THR A 10 38.51 -5.03 26.28
N ARG A 11 38.01 -6.26 26.18
CA ARG A 11 37.63 -7.07 27.35
C ARG A 11 38.81 -7.83 27.95
N ASP A 12 39.97 -7.79 27.31
CA ASP A 12 41.20 -8.40 27.83
C ASP A 12 41.84 -7.49 28.88
N ALA A 13 41.68 -7.86 30.15
CA ALA A 13 42.27 -7.14 31.28
C ALA A 13 43.81 -7.08 31.25
N SER A 14 44.45 -7.99 30.52
CA SER A 14 45.91 -8.02 30.35
C SER A 14 46.41 -7.22 29.14
N TYR A 15 45.50 -6.66 28.32
CA TYR A 15 45.82 -6.00 27.06
C TYR A 15 46.86 -4.89 27.21
N ARG A 16 46.71 -4.03 28.23
CA ARG A 16 47.67 -2.94 28.51
C ARG A 16 49.09 -3.46 28.71
N GLN A 17 49.24 -4.53 29.49
CA GLN A 17 50.55 -5.12 29.79
C GLN A 17 51.11 -5.83 28.56
N ASN A 18 50.29 -6.66 27.90
CA ASN A 18 50.70 -7.45 26.75
C ASN A 18 51.12 -6.60 25.55
N GLN A 19 50.42 -5.48 25.32
CA GLN A 19 50.68 -4.58 24.19
C GLN A 19 51.53 -3.36 24.59
N SER A 20 52.03 -3.31 25.83
CA SER A 20 52.82 -2.19 26.36
C SER A 20 52.17 -0.82 26.10
N VAL A 21 50.86 -0.72 26.33
CA VAL A 21 50.07 0.49 26.04
C VAL A 21 50.43 1.60 27.04
N PRO A 22 50.86 2.79 26.59
CA PRO A 22 51.22 3.91 27.47
C PRO A 22 50.06 4.36 28.36
N ASP A 23 50.36 4.90 29.55
CA ASP A 23 49.35 5.41 30.49
C ASP A 23 48.56 6.61 29.94
N THR A 24 49.09 7.28 28.91
CA THR A 24 48.42 8.36 28.18
C THR A 24 47.30 7.90 27.26
N VAL A 25 47.13 6.59 27.09
CA VAL A 25 46.04 5.98 26.31
C VAL A 25 45.08 5.31 27.28
N GLY A 26 43.79 5.64 27.23
CA GLY A 26 42.75 4.97 28.00
C GLY A 26 42.52 3.53 27.52
N VAL A 27 42.22 2.62 28.44
CA VAL A 27 41.81 1.25 28.13
C VAL A 27 40.54 0.97 28.92
N ALA A 28 39.48 0.57 28.24
CA ALA A 28 38.16 0.35 28.83
C ALA A 28 37.55 -0.97 28.36
N ALA A 29 36.82 -1.65 29.24
CA ALA A 29 36.16 -2.92 28.95
C ALA A 29 34.78 -2.75 28.31
N SER A 30 34.23 -1.53 28.32
CA SER A 30 32.92 -1.19 27.76
C SER A 30 32.87 0.24 27.23
N PHE A 31 31.91 0.52 26.36
CA PHE A 31 31.69 1.86 25.81
C PHE A 31 31.37 2.90 26.90
N GLN A 32 30.62 2.52 27.94
CA GLN A 32 30.30 3.38 29.07
C GLN A 32 31.56 3.79 29.86
N GLU A 33 32.45 2.82 30.16
CA GLU A 33 33.71 3.09 30.84
C GLU A 33 34.64 3.96 29.99
N ALA A 34 34.64 3.80 28.66
CA ALA A 34 35.36 4.68 27.76
C ALA A 34 34.84 6.13 27.84
N LEU A 35 33.52 6.34 27.90
CA LEU A 35 32.94 7.68 28.07
C LEU A 35 33.32 8.31 29.42
N GLU A 36 33.39 7.53 30.49
CA GLU A 36 33.84 8.01 31.80
C GLU A 36 35.31 8.45 31.78
N LEU A 37 36.19 7.69 31.12
CA LEU A 37 37.59 8.09 30.94
C LEU A 37 37.73 9.40 30.15
N VAL A 38 36.86 9.61 29.16
CA VAL A 38 36.81 10.86 28.38
C VAL A 38 36.28 12.01 29.24
N GLN A 39 35.22 11.82 30.01
CA GLN A 39 34.67 12.83 30.91
C GLN A 39 35.69 13.29 31.98
N GLN A 40 36.55 12.38 32.45
CA GLN A 40 37.63 12.71 33.38
C GLN A 40 38.68 13.68 32.79
N GLN A 41 38.76 13.81 31.46
CA GLN A 41 39.65 14.78 30.82
C GLN A 41 39.07 16.21 30.86
N GLY A 42 37.79 16.38 31.20
CA GLY A 42 37.14 17.68 31.30
C GLY A 42 37.26 18.51 30.01
N GLU A 43 37.61 19.78 30.16
CA GLU A 43 37.76 20.74 29.05
C GLU A 43 38.96 20.45 28.12
N ALA A 44 39.83 19.47 28.46
CA ALA A 44 40.94 19.09 27.58
C ALA A 44 40.48 18.30 26.34
N VAL A 45 39.22 17.85 26.31
CA VAL A 45 38.61 17.16 25.16
C VAL A 45 37.42 17.98 24.67
N ASP A 46 37.57 18.53 23.46
CA ASP A 46 36.52 19.31 22.79
C ASP A 46 35.49 18.40 22.09
N GLN A 47 35.97 17.40 21.34
CA GLN A 47 35.12 16.50 20.55
C GLN A 47 35.54 15.04 20.72
N VAL A 48 34.56 14.14 20.63
CA VAL A 48 34.73 12.69 20.76
C VAL A 48 34.39 12.01 19.45
N PHE A 49 35.32 11.22 18.91
CA PHE A 49 35.14 10.49 17.66
C PHE A 49 35.22 8.99 17.91
N VAL A 50 34.23 8.24 17.42
CA VAL A 50 34.27 6.77 17.34
C VAL A 50 34.85 6.40 15.97
N ILE A 51 36.03 5.78 15.95
CA ILE A 51 36.86 5.73 14.72
C ILE A 51 37.10 4.32 14.15
N GLY A 52 36.55 3.25 14.72
CA GLY A 52 36.74 1.94 14.11
C GLY A 52 36.35 0.72 14.93
N GLY A 53 36.08 -0.36 14.19
CA GLY A 53 35.68 -1.67 14.69
C GLY A 53 34.16 -1.86 14.60
N GLY A 54 33.70 -2.84 13.83
CA GLY A 54 32.26 -3.09 13.66
C GLY A 54 31.53 -3.32 15.00
N ALA A 55 32.19 -3.98 15.96
CA ALA A 55 31.67 -4.16 17.31
C ALA A 55 31.56 -2.84 18.08
N VAL A 56 32.55 -1.95 17.95
CA VAL A 56 32.59 -0.64 18.61
C VAL A 56 31.51 0.28 18.05
N TYR A 57 31.34 0.33 16.72
CA TYR A 57 30.24 1.07 16.09
C TYR A 57 28.88 0.54 16.53
N THR A 58 28.72 -0.78 16.63
CA THR A 58 27.47 -1.41 17.11
C THR A 58 27.16 -1.00 18.55
N GLU A 59 28.17 -0.92 19.41
CA GLU A 59 28.00 -0.51 20.81
C GLU A 59 27.69 0.99 20.93
N ALA A 60 28.37 1.83 20.14
CA ALA A 60 28.11 3.27 20.06
C ALA A 60 26.68 3.59 19.62
N LEU A 61 26.18 2.94 18.56
CA LEU A 61 24.82 3.11 18.04
C LEU A 61 23.71 2.58 18.97
N ARG A 62 24.06 1.78 19.98
CA ARG A 62 23.12 1.29 21.01
C ARG A 62 23.08 2.17 22.24
N TYR A 63 24.01 3.12 22.37
CA TYR A 63 24.05 4.02 23.51
C TYR A 63 22.83 4.94 23.49
N LYS A 64 22.17 5.12 24.66
CA LYS A 64 20.88 5.83 24.76
C LYS A 64 20.89 7.29 24.26
N GLY A 65 22.05 7.92 24.16
CA GLY A 65 22.22 9.27 23.61
C GLY A 65 22.54 9.33 22.11
N CYS A 66 22.57 8.18 21.42
CA CYS A 66 22.83 8.08 19.99
C CYS A 66 21.52 7.73 19.27
N ASP A 67 20.84 8.75 18.74
CA ASP A 67 19.71 8.56 17.84
C ASP A 67 20.19 7.93 16.52
N LYS A 68 19.36 7.07 15.93
CA LYS A 68 19.75 6.20 14.82
C LYS A 68 19.60 6.86 13.44
N GLU A 69 19.21 8.12 13.41
CA GLU A 69 18.87 8.85 12.20
C GLU A 69 19.92 9.93 11.93
N PHE A 70 20.67 9.70 10.85
CA PHE A 70 21.71 10.59 10.36
C PHE A 70 21.40 10.92 8.90
N LYS A 71 21.45 12.20 8.54
CA LYS A 71 21.27 12.67 7.15
C LYS A 71 22.61 13.07 6.56
N ALA A 72 22.86 12.71 5.31
CA ALA A 72 24.03 13.24 4.59
C ALA A 72 23.85 14.75 4.39
N VAL A 73 24.81 15.55 4.84
CA VAL A 73 24.76 17.02 4.74
C VAL A 73 25.77 17.60 3.78
N SER A 74 26.83 16.85 3.46
CA SER A 74 27.80 17.26 2.46
C SER A 74 28.39 16.04 1.76
N GLU A 75 28.67 16.20 0.46
CA GLU A 75 29.43 15.25 -0.34
C GLU A 75 30.59 16.00 -1.02
N SER A 76 31.80 15.47 -0.91
CA SER A 76 32.94 15.99 -1.67
C SER A 76 32.84 15.58 -3.15
N GLU A 77 33.58 16.28 -4.01
CA GLU A 77 33.87 15.74 -5.34
C GLU A 77 34.55 14.36 -5.25
N VAL A 78 34.37 13.53 -6.29
CA VAL A 78 35.01 12.22 -6.40
C VAL A 78 36.51 12.40 -6.62
N GLN A 79 37.30 11.87 -5.71
CA GLN A 79 38.76 11.88 -5.73
C GLN A 79 39.29 10.50 -6.16
N GLU A 80 40.51 10.45 -6.66
CA GLU A 80 41.19 9.20 -7.03
C GLU A 80 42.60 9.18 -6.45
N GLU A 81 42.93 8.11 -5.72
CA GLU A 81 44.28 7.87 -5.21
C GLU A 81 44.66 6.41 -5.46
N ASN A 82 45.83 6.17 -6.07
CA ASN A 82 46.33 4.83 -6.39
C ASN A 82 45.33 3.94 -7.18
N GLY A 83 44.52 4.54 -8.06
CA GLY A 83 43.51 3.84 -8.86
C GLY A 83 42.21 3.49 -8.12
N VAL A 84 42.04 3.97 -6.88
CA VAL A 84 40.80 3.84 -6.11
C VAL A 84 40.08 5.18 -6.10
N LYS A 85 38.84 5.19 -6.60
CA LYS A 85 37.96 6.35 -6.54
C LYS A 85 37.19 6.36 -5.22
N PHE A 86 37.15 7.50 -4.55
CA PHE A 86 36.42 7.69 -3.28
C PHE A 86 35.83 9.09 -3.20
N GLN A 87 34.84 9.25 -2.32
CA GLN A 87 34.27 10.54 -1.95
C GLN A 87 34.03 10.56 -0.44
N PHE A 88 34.07 11.75 0.15
CA PHE A 88 33.71 11.94 1.55
C PHE A 88 32.26 12.35 1.65
N VAL A 89 31.52 11.68 2.54
CA VAL A 89 30.13 12.04 2.86
C VAL A 89 30.08 12.34 4.34
N GLU A 90 29.62 13.55 4.68
CA GLU A 90 29.38 13.95 6.06
C GLU A 90 27.93 13.73 6.41
N TYR A 91 27.68 13.20 7.62
CA TYR A 91 26.34 12.99 8.11
C TYR A 91 26.11 13.77 9.39
N GLU A 92 24.99 14.49 9.49
CA GLU A 92 24.56 15.16 10.71
C GLU A 92 23.36 14.44 11.34
N ARG A 93 23.25 14.58 12.67
CA ARG A 93 22.11 14.10 13.45
C ARG A 93 20.87 14.94 13.14
N GLU A 94 19.75 14.28 12.88
CA GLU A 94 18.47 14.96 12.69
C GLU A 94 17.84 15.30 14.05
N THR A 95 18.02 16.53 14.53
CA THR A 95 17.33 17.01 15.74
C THR A 95 15.98 17.60 15.35
N GLN A 96 14.88 16.92 15.72
CA GLN A 96 13.54 17.45 15.54
C GLN A 96 13.40 18.78 16.29
N THR A 97 13.31 19.88 15.53
CA THR A 97 12.93 21.19 16.06
C THR A 97 11.90 21.82 15.11
N GLU A 98 10.71 22.01 15.66
CA GLU A 98 9.56 22.84 15.25
C GLU A 98 9.36 23.22 13.76
N VAL A 99 8.27 22.65 13.23
CA VAL A 99 7.34 23.06 12.17
C VAL A 99 7.49 24.49 11.60
N ALA A 100 7.86 24.60 10.30
CA ALA A 100 7.21 25.51 9.35
C ALA A 100 7.58 25.19 7.88
N ALA A 101 6.54 25.27 7.02
CA ALA A 101 6.54 25.38 5.56
C ALA A 101 7.16 24.24 4.73
N ILE A 102 6.28 23.41 4.17
CA ILE A 102 6.55 22.36 3.20
C ILE A 102 6.89 23.01 1.85
N GLU A 103 8.18 22.97 1.48
CA GLU A 103 8.57 22.83 0.08
C GLU A 103 8.96 21.37 -0.18
N THR A 104 8.49 20.88 -1.32
CA THR A 104 8.32 19.50 -1.77
C THR A 104 9.45 18.53 -1.35
N PRO A 105 9.16 17.43 -0.63
CA PRO A 105 10.21 16.50 -0.22
C PRO A 105 10.60 15.58 -1.37
N LEU A 106 11.91 15.53 -1.65
CA LEU A 106 12.52 14.39 -2.34
C LEU A 106 12.28 13.12 -1.51
N LYS A 107 12.04 12.02 -2.22
CA LYS A 107 11.57 10.72 -1.77
C LYS A 107 12.33 10.20 -0.54
N ASP A 108 11.64 10.21 0.60
CA ASP A 108 12.06 9.67 1.88
C ASP A 108 12.23 8.13 1.81
N CYS A 109 13.46 7.65 1.96
CA CYS A 109 13.78 6.22 2.08
C CYS A 109 13.70 5.69 3.52
N SER A 110 13.25 6.50 4.49
CA SER A 110 13.08 6.10 5.90
C SER A 110 11.68 5.55 6.23
N SER A 111 10.68 5.82 5.38
CA SER A 111 9.33 5.29 5.57
C SER A 111 9.27 3.77 5.24
N PRO A 112 8.70 2.92 6.12
CA PRO A 112 8.53 1.51 5.81
C PRO A 112 7.62 1.35 4.59
N HIS A 113 8.04 0.53 3.62
CA HIS A 113 7.32 0.27 2.38
C HIS A 113 5.81 0.09 2.60
N GLU A 114 4.96 0.80 1.86
CA GLU A 114 3.51 0.90 2.14
C GLU A 114 2.78 -0.46 2.17
N GLU A 115 3.23 -1.46 1.40
CA GLU A 115 2.74 -2.86 1.48
C GLU A 115 2.82 -3.46 2.90
N MET A 116 3.70 -2.95 3.77
CA MET A 116 3.77 -3.36 5.16
C MET A 116 2.47 -3.10 5.93
N GLN A 117 1.62 -2.17 5.51
CA GLN A 117 0.30 -1.94 6.10
C GLN A 117 -0.61 -3.16 5.92
N TYR A 118 -0.65 -3.72 4.71
CA TYR A 118 -1.39 -4.95 4.40
C TYR A 118 -0.84 -6.14 5.18
N LEU A 119 0.48 -6.31 5.22
CA LEU A 119 1.11 -7.42 5.95
C LEU A 119 0.92 -7.29 7.47
N ALA A 120 1.00 -6.08 8.02
CA ALA A 120 0.74 -5.81 9.42
C ALA A 120 -0.70 -6.12 9.80
N LEU A 121 -1.67 -5.76 8.95
CA LEU A 121 -3.08 -6.06 9.20
C LEU A 121 -3.34 -7.58 9.18
N ILE A 122 -2.71 -8.34 8.27
CA ILE A 122 -2.79 -9.81 8.31
C ILE A 122 -2.19 -10.34 9.63
N ARG A 123 -1.01 -9.88 10.05
CA ARG A 123 -0.40 -10.31 11.32
C ARG A 123 -1.33 -10.01 12.51
N GLN A 124 -1.96 -8.84 12.53
CA GLN A 124 -2.92 -8.47 13.56
C GLN A 124 -4.11 -9.43 13.55
N ILE A 125 -4.72 -9.72 12.40
CA ILE A 125 -5.85 -10.64 12.30
C ILE A 125 -5.48 -12.04 12.77
N LEU A 126 -4.31 -12.55 12.37
CA LEU A 126 -3.86 -13.90 12.74
C LEU A 126 -3.55 -14.04 14.24
N THR A 127 -3.17 -12.95 14.91
CA THR A 127 -2.75 -12.98 16.33
C THR A 127 -3.85 -12.55 17.29
N GLN A 128 -4.69 -11.61 16.89
CA GLN A 128 -5.69 -10.95 17.74
C GLN A 128 -7.11 -11.07 17.19
N GLY A 129 -7.29 -11.58 15.97
CA GLY A 129 -8.59 -11.67 15.32
C GLY A 129 -9.55 -12.61 16.06
N ALA A 130 -10.79 -12.16 16.20
CA ALA A 130 -11.84 -12.99 16.77
C ALA A 130 -12.19 -14.11 15.78
N LYS A 131 -12.24 -15.35 16.26
CA LYS A 131 -12.71 -16.49 15.48
C LYS A 131 -14.23 -16.43 15.34
N ARG A 132 -14.74 -16.47 14.10
CA ARG A 132 -16.17 -16.41 13.79
C ARG A 132 -16.56 -17.50 12.81
N GLY A 133 -17.81 -17.96 12.90
CA GLY A 133 -18.44 -18.64 11.77
C GLY A 133 -18.71 -17.64 10.64
N ASP A 134 -18.97 -18.14 9.43
CA ASP A 134 -19.35 -17.34 8.27
C ASP A 134 -20.43 -18.04 7.45
N ARG A 135 -20.95 -17.35 6.43
CA ARG A 135 -21.98 -17.86 5.52
C ARG A 135 -21.54 -19.02 4.63
N THR A 136 -20.23 -19.18 4.41
CA THR A 136 -19.62 -20.20 3.52
C THR A 136 -19.27 -21.48 4.30
N GLY A 137 -19.37 -21.46 5.63
CA GLY A 137 -19.03 -22.58 6.51
C GLY A 137 -17.52 -22.77 6.74
N THR A 138 -16.66 -21.91 6.19
CA THR A 138 -15.19 -22.04 6.32
C THR A 138 -14.69 -21.60 7.69
N GLY A 139 -15.33 -20.59 8.27
CA GLY A 139 -14.85 -19.85 9.42
C GLY A 139 -13.80 -18.80 9.05
N THR A 140 -13.73 -17.74 9.88
CA THR A 140 -12.79 -16.64 9.71
C THR A 140 -12.11 -16.25 11.03
N LEU A 141 -10.96 -15.60 10.92
CA LEU A 141 -10.40 -14.71 11.94
C LEU A 141 -10.63 -13.28 11.47
N SER A 142 -11.18 -12.40 12.31
CA SER A 142 -11.52 -11.03 11.90
C SER A 142 -11.17 -9.97 12.94
N VAL A 143 -10.82 -8.77 12.46
CA VAL A 143 -10.86 -7.52 13.24
C VAL A 143 -11.86 -6.56 12.59
N PHE A 144 -12.43 -5.65 13.38
CA PHE A 144 -13.44 -4.71 12.90
C PHE A 144 -12.91 -3.27 12.94
N GLY A 145 -12.90 -2.60 11.79
CA GLY A 145 -12.33 -1.28 11.62
C GLY A 145 -10.83 -1.36 11.36
N ALA A 146 -10.41 -1.11 10.13
CA ALA A 146 -9.01 -0.96 9.75
C ALA A 146 -8.85 0.11 8.65
N GLN A 147 -7.63 0.61 8.49
CA GLN A 147 -7.27 1.57 7.46
C GLN A 147 -5.90 1.23 6.87
N MET A 148 -5.77 1.41 5.55
CA MET A 148 -4.50 1.43 4.84
C MET A 148 -4.47 2.63 3.89
N ARG A 149 -3.29 3.14 3.59
CA ARG A 149 -3.10 4.31 2.71
C ARG A 149 -1.97 4.03 1.71
N PHE A 150 -2.14 4.43 0.47
CA PHE A 150 -1.18 4.14 -0.59
C PHE A 150 -0.98 5.36 -1.47
N SER A 151 0.27 5.79 -1.65
CA SER A 151 0.61 6.88 -2.55
C SER A 151 0.41 6.45 -4.01
N LEU A 152 -0.14 7.36 -4.81
CA LEU A 152 -0.30 7.23 -6.26
C LEU A 152 0.58 8.23 -7.04
N ARG A 153 1.38 9.02 -6.30
CA ARG A 153 2.28 10.02 -6.86
C ARG A 153 3.43 9.36 -7.62
N ASP A 154 4.06 10.11 -8.52
CA ASP A 154 5.22 9.65 -9.29
C ASP A 154 5.01 8.33 -10.03
N ASN A 155 3.79 8.12 -10.54
CA ASN A 155 3.33 6.89 -11.19
C ASN A 155 3.40 5.61 -10.35
N VAL A 156 3.70 5.69 -9.05
CA VAL A 156 3.66 4.53 -8.15
C VAL A 156 2.27 3.89 -8.20
N PHE A 157 2.25 2.57 -8.27
CA PHE A 157 1.00 1.82 -8.32
C PHE A 157 1.02 0.71 -7.26
N PRO A 158 0.11 0.72 -6.26
CA PRO A 158 0.13 -0.21 -5.13
C PRO A 158 -0.36 -1.61 -5.52
N LEU A 159 0.38 -2.26 -6.42
CA LEU A 159 0.18 -3.63 -6.84
C LEU A 159 1.11 -4.52 -6.01
N LEU A 160 0.52 -5.26 -5.06
CA LEU A 160 1.27 -6.00 -4.05
C LEU A 160 2.32 -6.93 -4.67
N THR A 161 3.48 -7.00 -4.01
CA THR A 161 4.66 -7.69 -4.51
C THR A 161 4.99 -8.96 -3.74
N THR A 162 4.54 -9.09 -2.48
CA THR A 162 4.72 -10.34 -1.70
C THR A 162 3.93 -11.51 -2.25
N LYS A 163 3.01 -11.29 -3.19
CA LYS A 163 2.31 -12.30 -3.98
C LYS A 163 1.89 -11.66 -5.31
N ARG A 164 2.09 -12.37 -6.44
CA ARG A 164 1.59 -11.93 -7.74
C ARG A 164 0.06 -11.72 -7.70
N VAL A 165 -0.38 -10.52 -8.07
CA VAL A 165 -1.78 -10.13 -8.24
C VAL A 165 -2.16 -10.30 -9.71
N PHE A 166 -3.42 -10.70 -9.97
CA PHE A 166 -3.94 -10.89 -11.32
C PHE A 166 -4.32 -9.54 -11.96
N TRP A 167 -3.32 -8.77 -12.38
CA TRP A 167 -3.47 -7.41 -12.93
C TRP A 167 -4.50 -7.31 -14.05
N ARG A 168 -4.46 -8.20 -15.05
CA ARG A 168 -5.43 -8.19 -16.16
C ARG A 168 -6.86 -8.32 -15.66
N GLY A 169 -7.11 -9.18 -14.68
CA GLY A 169 -8.41 -9.29 -14.02
C GLY A 169 -8.82 -7.98 -13.35
N VAL A 170 -7.91 -7.32 -12.63
CA VAL A 170 -8.18 -6.04 -11.94
C VAL A 170 -8.63 -4.95 -12.90
N ALA A 171 -7.86 -4.76 -13.98
CA ALA A 171 -8.12 -3.70 -14.94
C ALA A 171 -9.43 -3.95 -15.70
N GLU A 172 -9.64 -5.17 -16.19
CA GLU A 172 -10.82 -5.52 -16.99
C GLU A 172 -12.11 -5.55 -16.16
N GLU A 173 -12.05 -5.96 -14.89
CA GLU A 173 -13.19 -5.85 -13.97
C GLU A 173 -13.53 -4.38 -13.70
N LEU A 174 -12.53 -3.51 -13.50
CA LEU A 174 -12.79 -2.10 -13.31
C LEU A 174 -13.43 -1.46 -14.55
N LEU A 175 -12.93 -1.77 -15.75
CA LEU A 175 -13.52 -1.28 -17.01
C LEU A 175 -14.96 -1.79 -17.18
N TRP A 176 -15.24 -3.03 -16.77
CA TRP A 176 -16.58 -3.60 -16.72
C TRP A 176 -17.51 -2.88 -15.72
N PHE A 177 -17.00 -2.50 -14.53
CA PHE A 177 -17.76 -1.64 -13.61
C PHE A 177 -18.00 -0.25 -14.20
N ILE A 178 -16.99 0.35 -14.83
CA ILE A 178 -17.11 1.67 -15.47
C ILE A 178 -18.20 1.61 -16.54
N SER A 179 -18.25 0.59 -17.39
CA SER A 179 -19.27 0.50 -18.45
C SER A 179 -20.69 0.26 -17.96
N GLY A 180 -20.90 0.00 -16.66
CA GLY A 180 -22.22 -0.32 -16.11
C GLY A 180 -22.69 -1.74 -16.40
N ASP A 181 -21.81 -2.60 -16.92
CA ASP A 181 -22.15 -3.97 -17.29
C ASP A 181 -22.41 -4.83 -16.03
N THR A 182 -23.28 -5.82 -16.18
CA THR A 182 -23.72 -6.75 -15.13
C THR A 182 -23.66 -8.21 -15.54
N SER A 183 -23.21 -8.49 -16.78
CA SER A 183 -23.00 -9.83 -17.30
C SER A 183 -21.60 -10.34 -16.98
N ALA A 184 -21.51 -11.47 -16.26
CA ALA A 184 -20.25 -12.18 -16.08
C ALA A 184 -19.68 -12.70 -17.41
N HIS A 185 -20.51 -12.87 -18.44
CA HIS A 185 -20.07 -13.38 -19.75
C HIS A 185 -19.08 -12.45 -20.45
N THR A 186 -19.22 -11.13 -20.27
CA THR A 186 -18.27 -10.15 -20.82
C THR A 186 -16.85 -10.39 -20.31
N LEU A 187 -16.70 -10.73 -19.03
CA LEU A 187 -15.42 -11.08 -18.42
C LEU A 187 -14.95 -12.48 -18.87
N GLN A 188 -15.85 -13.46 -18.94
CA GLN A 188 -15.53 -14.81 -19.41
C GLN A 188 -15.01 -14.83 -20.86
N GLN A 189 -15.58 -14.00 -21.74
CA GLN A 189 -15.12 -13.83 -23.12
C GLN A 189 -13.67 -13.31 -23.20
N LYS A 190 -13.19 -12.65 -22.14
CA LYS A 190 -11.81 -12.19 -21.99
C LYS A 190 -10.93 -13.17 -21.20
N ASP A 191 -11.42 -14.37 -20.90
CA ASP A 191 -10.77 -15.39 -20.06
C ASP A 191 -10.59 -14.94 -18.60
N ILE A 192 -11.60 -14.25 -18.05
CA ILE A 192 -11.62 -13.76 -16.68
C ILE A 192 -12.82 -14.36 -15.94
N HIS A 193 -12.53 -15.26 -15.01
CA HIS A 193 -13.51 -16.15 -14.36
C HIS A 193 -13.78 -15.80 -12.89
N ILE A 194 -13.51 -14.56 -12.47
CA ILE A 194 -13.59 -14.15 -11.06
C ILE A 194 -15.03 -14.07 -10.52
N TRP A 195 -16.02 -13.95 -11.42
CA TRP A 195 -17.45 -13.90 -11.09
C TRP A 195 -18.20 -15.21 -11.34
N ASP A 196 -17.54 -16.25 -11.87
CA ASP A 196 -18.19 -17.51 -12.27
C ASP A 196 -18.92 -18.19 -11.12
N GLY A 197 -18.30 -18.23 -9.94
CA GLY A 197 -18.91 -18.83 -8.76
C GLY A 197 -20.23 -18.16 -8.40
N ASN A 198 -20.24 -16.83 -8.38
CA ASN A 198 -21.41 -16.02 -8.03
C ASN A 198 -22.46 -15.94 -9.15
N GLY A 199 -22.05 -16.12 -10.41
CA GLY A 199 -22.95 -16.16 -11.56
C GLY A 199 -23.51 -17.55 -11.89
N SER A 200 -23.08 -18.59 -11.18
CA SER A 200 -23.52 -19.97 -11.41
C SER A 200 -25.01 -20.18 -11.07
N ARG A 201 -25.65 -21.13 -11.77
CA ARG A 201 -27.06 -21.49 -11.50
C ARG A 201 -27.31 -21.85 -10.03
N GLU A 202 -26.44 -22.68 -9.46
CA GLU A 202 -26.54 -23.13 -8.08
C GLU A 202 -26.45 -21.96 -7.08
N TYR A 203 -25.54 -21.02 -7.32
CA TYR A 203 -25.41 -19.85 -6.46
C TYR A 203 -26.61 -18.91 -6.58
N LEU A 204 -27.07 -18.60 -7.80
CA LEU A 204 -28.24 -17.75 -8.02
C LEU A 204 -29.50 -18.36 -7.38
N ASP A 205 -29.68 -19.67 -7.47
CA ASP A 205 -30.81 -20.37 -6.81
C ASP A 205 -30.71 -20.28 -5.28
N SER A 206 -29.50 -20.42 -4.72
CA SER A 206 -29.26 -20.24 -3.27
C SER A 206 -29.59 -18.83 -2.78
N ARG A 207 -29.56 -17.83 -3.67
CA ARG A 207 -29.93 -16.43 -3.41
C ARG A 207 -31.41 -16.15 -3.66
N GLY A 208 -32.20 -17.13 -4.11
CA GLY A 208 -33.60 -16.93 -4.48
C GLY A 208 -33.79 -16.18 -5.81
N LEU A 209 -32.80 -16.25 -6.70
CA LEU A 209 -32.78 -15.56 -8.00
C LEU A 209 -33.01 -16.55 -9.15
N GLN A 210 -34.00 -17.44 -9.02
CA GLN A 210 -34.25 -18.52 -9.99
C GLN A 210 -34.62 -18.01 -11.39
N SER A 211 -35.20 -16.80 -11.48
CA SER A 211 -35.57 -16.18 -12.76
C SER A 211 -34.40 -15.53 -13.49
N ARG A 212 -33.23 -15.33 -12.84
CA ARG A 212 -32.05 -14.74 -13.48
C ARG A 212 -31.39 -15.73 -14.42
N GLU A 213 -30.87 -15.25 -15.54
CA GLU A 213 -30.01 -16.05 -16.41
C GLU A 213 -28.67 -16.38 -15.71
N VAL A 214 -28.03 -17.49 -16.07
CA VAL A 214 -26.65 -17.75 -15.62
C VAL A 214 -25.76 -16.61 -16.10
N GLY A 215 -24.89 -16.10 -15.21
CA GLY A 215 -24.04 -14.96 -15.53
C GLY A 215 -24.70 -13.57 -15.36
N ASP A 216 -26.01 -13.48 -15.17
CA ASP A 216 -26.69 -12.24 -14.77
C ASP A 216 -26.47 -12.01 -13.27
N LEU A 217 -25.61 -11.05 -12.93
CA LEU A 217 -25.26 -10.74 -11.55
C LEU A 217 -26.27 -9.80 -10.87
N GLY A 218 -27.26 -9.29 -11.62
CA GLY A 218 -28.20 -8.28 -11.17
C GLY A 218 -27.61 -6.87 -11.10
N PRO A 219 -28.30 -5.94 -10.42
CA PRO A 219 -27.92 -4.52 -10.35
C PRO A 219 -26.74 -4.27 -9.41
N VAL A 220 -25.60 -4.91 -9.68
CA VAL A 220 -24.36 -4.83 -8.88
C VAL A 220 -23.57 -3.56 -9.20
N TYR A 221 -22.42 -3.39 -8.54
CA TYR A 221 -21.43 -2.30 -8.67
C TYR A 221 -21.62 -1.33 -9.85
N GLY A 222 -21.22 -1.70 -11.07
CA GLY A 222 -21.22 -0.82 -12.22
C GLY A 222 -22.61 -0.28 -12.57
N PHE A 223 -23.64 -1.13 -12.48
CA PHE A 223 -25.02 -0.70 -12.64
C PHE A 223 -25.38 0.40 -11.64
N GLN A 224 -25.01 0.25 -10.37
CA GLN A 224 -25.25 1.31 -9.39
C GLN A 224 -24.42 2.55 -9.67
N TRP A 225 -23.21 2.43 -10.24
CA TRP A 225 -22.39 3.59 -10.59
C TRP A 225 -22.97 4.42 -11.73
N ARG A 226 -23.57 3.77 -12.73
CA ARG A 226 -24.05 4.43 -13.96
C ARG A 226 -25.57 4.65 -13.99
N HIS A 227 -26.31 3.86 -13.22
CA HIS A 227 -27.77 3.76 -13.28
C HIS A 227 -28.41 3.67 -11.87
N PHE A 228 -27.87 4.40 -10.88
CA PHE A 228 -28.34 4.30 -9.50
C PHE A 228 -29.85 4.56 -9.38
N GLY A 229 -30.59 3.62 -8.80
CA GLY A 229 -32.04 3.69 -8.63
C GLY A 229 -32.88 3.43 -9.90
N ALA A 230 -32.25 3.05 -11.02
CA ALA A 230 -32.98 2.51 -12.17
C ALA A 230 -33.57 1.14 -11.82
N LYS A 231 -34.74 0.83 -12.40
CA LYS A 231 -35.37 -0.48 -12.22
C LYS A 231 -34.65 -1.52 -13.07
N TYR A 232 -33.95 -2.45 -12.43
CA TYR A 232 -33.30 -3.55 -13.12
C TYR A 232 -34.33 -4.50 -13.75
N THR A 233 -33.98 -5.06 -14.90
CA THR A 233 -34.75 -6.09 -15.61
C THR A 233 -33.87 -7.33 -15.81
N ASP A 234 -32.93 -7.26 -16.76
CA ASP A 234 -31.92 -8.27 -17.02
C ASP A 234 -30.60 -7.62 -17.49
N MET A 235 -29.57 -8.45 -17.68
CA MET A 235 -28.24 -8.01 -18.16
C MET A 235 -28.18 -7.58 -19.63
N HIS A 236 -29.25 -7.77 -20.41
CA HIS A 236 -29.29 -7.47 -21.85
C HIS A 236 -30.00 -6.14 -22.17
N ALA A 237 -30.74 -5.59 -21.21
CA ALA A 237 -31.48 -4.34 -21.38
C ALA A 237 -30.55 -3.12 -21.52
N ASP A 238 -31.01 -2.13 -22.28
CA ASP A 238 -30.35 -0.82 -22.38
C ASP A 238 -30.83 0.09 -21.25
N TYR A 239 -29.91 0.42 -20.34
CA TYR A 239 -30.16 1.31 -19.21
C TYR A 239 -29.71 2.76 -19.46
N THR A 240 -29.30 3.11 -20.69
CA THR A 240 -28.84 4.45 -21.05
C THR A 240 -29.86 5.53 -20.64
N GLY A 241 -29.40 6.52 -19.87
CA GLY A 241 -30.23 7.62 -19.38
C GLY A 241 -31.20 7.26 -18.25
N GLN A 242 -31.19 6.02 -17.74
CA GLN A 242 -31.97 5.60 -16.59
C GLN A 242 -31.18 5.74 -15.29
N GLY A 243 -31.87 6.12 -14.21
CA GLY A 243 -31.25 6.29 -12.89
C GLY A 243 -30.34 7.52 -12.82
N VAL A 244 -29.41 7.50 -11.86
CA VAL A 244 -28.38 8.54 -11.69
C VAL A 244 -27.02 7.98 -12.12
N ASP A 245 -26.38 8.63 -13.10
CA ASP A 245 -24.99 8.37 -13.46
C ASP A 245 -24.06 9.11 -12.48
N GLN A 246 -23.78 8.44 -11.36
CA GLN A 246 -22.95 8.97 -10.30
C GLN A 246 -21.50 9.19 -10.76
N LEU A 247 -20.98 8.32 -11.64
CA LEU A 247 -19.61 8.44 -12.14
C LEU A 247 -19.44 9.69 -13.02
N ALA A 248 -20.40 9.94 -13.91
CA ALA A 248 -20.43 11.16 -14.70
C ALA A 248 -20.56 12.42 -13.81
N GLU A 249 -21.41 12.37 -12.78
CA GLU A 249 -21.57 13.47 -11.82
C GLU A 249 -20.28 13.75 -11.03
N VAL A 250 -19.58 12.70 -10.59
CA VAL A 250 -18.27 12.79 -9.92
C VAL A 250 -17.25 13.48 -10.82
N ILE A 251 -17.08 13.02 -12.07
CA ILE A 251 -16.12 13.61 -13.01
C ILE A 251 -16.49 15.06 -13.32
N HIS A 252 -17.77 15.35 -13.49
CA HIS A 252 -18.24 16.73 -13.69
C HIS A 252 -17.86 17.63 -12.52
N LYS A 253 -18.16 17.21 -11.28
CA LYS A 253 -17.82 17.97 -10.06
C LYS A 253 -16.31 18.17 -9.93
N LEU A 254 -15.49 17.17 -10.23
CA LEU A 254 -14.04 17.30 -10.19
C LEU A 254 -13.52 18.34 -11.18
N ARG A 255 -14.12 18.45 -12.36
CA ARG A 255 -13.76 19.44 -13.37
C ARG A 255 -14.24 20.86 -13.04
N THR A 256 -15.41 21.01 -12.42
CA THR A 256 -16.08 22.32 -12.28
C THR A 256 -16.08 22.89 -10.86
N ASN A 257 -16.07 22.04 -9.85
CA ASN A 257 -16.06 22.42 -8.43
C ASN A 257 -15.27 21.38 -7.60
N PRO A 258 -13.94 21.26 -7.80
CA PRO A 258 -13.11 20.24 -7.15
C PRO A 258 -13.07 20.35 -5.62
N THR A 259 -13.44 21.49 -5.06
CA THR A 259 -13.52 21.71 -3.60
C THR A 259 -14.83 21.22 -2.97
N ASP A 260 -15.78 20.71 -3.77
CA ASP A 260 -17.02 20.15 -3.26
C ASP A 260 -16.74 18.95 -2.33
N ARG A 261 -17.47 18.87 -1.22
CA ARG A 261 -17.30 17.81 -0.21
C ARG A 261 -18.26 16.63 -0.38
N ARG A 262 -19.00 16.59 -1.48
CA ARG A 262 -20.04 15.60 -1.84
C ARG A 262 -19.70 14.89 -3.15
N ILE A 263 -18.41 14.72 -3.44
CA ILE A 263 -17.92 13.95 -4.58
C ILE A 263 -17.83 12.49 -4.14
N VAL A 264 -18.97 11.80 -4.17
CA VAL A 264 -19.15 10.44 -3.64
C VAL A 264 -19.75 9.55 -4.72
N LEU A 265 -19.28 8.30 -4.78
CA LEU A 265 -19.78 7.24 -5.65
C LEU A 265 -20.21 6.05 -4.78
N SER A 266 -21.46 5.60 -4.87
CA SER A 266 -21.99 4.52 -4.03
C SER A 266 -22.53 3.36 -4.86
N ALA A 267 -22.17 2.14 -4.48
CA ALA A 267 -22.81 0.91 -4.94
C ALA A 267 -23.89 0.41 -3.96
N TRP A 268 -24.01 1.01 -2.76
CA TRP A 268 -24.93 0.51 -1.74
C TRP A 268 -26.33 1.07 -1.90
N ASN A 269 -27.20 0.32 -2.58
CA ASN A 269 -28.63 0.61 -2.69
C ASN A 269 -29.47 -0.41 -1.91
N PRO A 270 -30.01 -0.07 -0.72
CA PRO A 270 -30.83 -0.97 0.08
C PRO A 270 -32.05 -1.56 -0.63
N ALA A 271 -32.64 -0.84 -1.59
CA ALA A 271 -33.80 -1.33 -2.33
C ALA A 271 -33.45 -2.52 -3.24
N ASP A 272 -32.23 -2.56 -3.77
CA ASP A 272 -31.81 -3.52 -4.78
C ASP A 272 -30.99 -4.69 -4.21
N LEU A 273 -30.63 -4.68 -2.91
CA LEU A 273 -29.72 -5.69 -2.32
C LEU A 273 -30.19 -7.14 -2.48
N ASN A 274 -31.51 -7.35 -2.48
CA ASN A 274 -32.10 -8.68 -2.65
C ASN A 274 -32.09 -9.15 -4.11
N GLU A 275 -31.86 -8.23 -5.05
CA GLU A 275 -31.79 -8.52 -6.47
C GLU A 275 -30.37 -8.82 -6.94
N MET A 276 -29.35 -8.46 -6.15
CA MET A 276 -27.94 -8.66 -6.47
C MET A 276 -27.50 -10.09 -6.14
N ALA A 277 -26.73 -10.70 -7.06
CA ALA A 277 -26.07 -11.98 -6.80
C ALA A 277 -25.21 -11.91 -5.54
N LEU A 278 -24.40 -10.86 -5.42
CA LEU A 278 -23.60 -10.58 -4.23
C LEU A 278 -23.72 -9.10 -3.83
N PRO A 279 -24.17 -8.78 -2.59
CA PRO A 279 -24.17 -7.41 -2.10
C PRO A 279 -22.77 -6.76 -2.16
N PRO A 280 -22.64 -5.47 -2.54
CA PRO A 280 -21.36 -4.83 -2.75
C PRO A 280 -20.42 -4.92 -1.54
N CYS A 281 -19.19 -5.39 -1.75
CA CYS A 281 -18.16 -5.41 -0.71
C CYS A 281 -17.56 -4.03 -0.50
N HIS A 282 -17.04 -3.41 -1.56
CA HIS A 282 -16.66 -1.99 -1.59
C HIS A 282 -17.90 -1.15 -1.88
N MET A 283 -18.43 -0.54 -0.81
CA MET A 283 -19.78 0.03 -0.79
C MET A 283 -19.84 1.41 -1.42
N PHE A 284 -18.87 2.27 -1.11
CA PHE A 284 -18.79 3.62 -1.63
C PHE A 284 -17.35 4.12 -1.60
N CYS A 285 -17.05 5.11 -2.42
CA CYS A 285 -15.84 5.90 -2.30
C CYS A 285 -16.14 7.40 -2.34
N GLN A 286 -15.25 8.18 -1.74
CA GLN A 286 -15.27 9.63 -1.75
C GLN A 286 -13.97 10.14 -2.37
N PHE A 287 -14.10 11.14 -3.24
CA PHE A 287 -12.98 11.83 -3.84
C PHE A 287 -12.72 13.15 -3.12
N TYR A 288 -11.45 13.55 -3.08
CA TYR A 288 -10.98 14.77 -2.45
C TYR A 288 -9.88 15.40 -3.29
N VAL A 289 -9.96 16.71 -3.51
CA VAL A 289 -8.94 17.47 -4.24
C VAL A 289 -8.27 18.47 -3.31
N ALA A 290 -6.94 18.42 -3.27
CA ALA A 290 -6.09 19.44 -2.64
C ALA A 290 -4.84 19.62 -3.48
N ASP A 291 -4.38 20.86 -3.64
CA ASP A 291 -3.14 21.21 -4.35
C ASP A 291 -3.05 20.62 -5.78
N GLY A 292 -4.20 20.49 -6.45
CA GLY A 292 -4.30 19.90 -7.79
C GLY A 292 -4.18 18.38 -7.84
N GLU A 293 -4.15 17.71 -6.69
CA GLU A 293 -4.07 16.26 -6.56
C GLU A 293 -5.41 15.65 -6.14
N LEU A 294 -5.79 14.54 -6.77
CA LEU A 294 -6.98 13.75 -6.49
C LEU A 294 -6.64 12.56 -5.59
N SER A 295 -7.24 12.53 -4.41
CA SER A 295 -7.25 11.37 -3.52
C SER A 295 -8.61 10.69 -3.50
N CYS A 296 -8.63 9.39 -3.20
CA CYS A 296 -9.83 8.58 -3.11
C CYS A 296 -9.84 7.78 -1.81
N GLN A 297 -10.91 7.89 -1.03
CA GLN A 297 -11.15 7.05 0.13
C GLN A 297 -12.29 6.07 -0.17
N MET A 298 -12.02 4.77 -0.12
CA MET A 298 -13.03 3.73 -0.32
C MET A 298 -13.36 3.02 0.99
N TYR A 299 -14.65 2.80 1.25
CA TYR A 299 -15.15 2.01 2.37
C TYR A 299 -15.59 0.61 1.90
N GLN A 300 -14.96 -0.43 2.46
CA GLN A 300 -15.26 -1.83 2.21
C GLN A 300 -15.84 -2.48 3.47
N ARG A 301 -17.12 -2.89 3.44
CA ARG A 301 -17.77 -3.51 4.62
C ARG A 301 -17.17 -4.86 5.00
N SER A 302 -16.64 -5.60 4.04
CA SER A 302 -16.19 -6.98 4.20
C SER A 302 -15.02 -7.22 3.25
N ALA A 303 -13.88 -7.58 3.83
CA ALA A 303 -12.60 -7.62 3.14
C ALA A 303 -11.87 -8.94 3.41
N ASP A 304 -11.93 -9.84 2.43
CA ASP A 304 -11.09 -11.03 2.38
C ASP A 304 -9.64 -10.59 2.16
N MET A 305 -8.83 -10.66 3.22
CA MET A 305 -7.43 -10.26 3.19
C MET A 305 -6.57 -11.18 2.33
N GLY A 306 -6.98 -12.43 2.10
CA GLY A 306 -6.23 -13.41 1.31
C GLY A 306 -6.35 -13.17 -0.19
N LEU A 307 -7.57 -12.96 -0.67
CA LEU A 307 -7.88 -12.85 -2.10
C LEU A 307 -8.33 -11.44 -2.51
N GLY A 308 -9.35 -10.90 -1.86
CA GLY A 308 -10.06 -9.69 -2.28
C GLY A 308 -9.24 -8.42 -2.13
N VAL A 309 -8.65 -8.18 -0.94
CA VAL A 309 -7.99 -6.92 -0.62
C VAL A 309 -6.86 -6.54 -1.58
N PRO A 310 -5.92 -7.44 -1.97
CA PRO A 310 -4.92 -7.11 -2.98
C PRO A 310 -5.53 -6.65 -4.32
N PHE A 311 -6.66 -7.22 -4.71
CA PHE A 311 -7.40 -6.87 -5.92
C PHE A 311 -8.08 -5.50 -5.77
N ASN A 312 -8.71 -5.25 -4.62
CA ASN A 312 -9.44 -4.01 -4.34
C ASN A 312 -8.50 -2.80 -4.20
N ILE A 313 -7.30 -2.98 -3.63
CA ILE A 313 -6.27 -1.92 -3.56
C ILE A 313 -5.90 -1.48 -4.98
N ALA A 314 -5.54 -2.43 -5.84
CA ALA A 314 -5.14 -2.12 -7.21
C ALA A 314 -6.31 -1.54 -8.04
N SER A 315 -7.53 -2.04 -7.86
CA SER A 315 -8.72 -1.57 -8.58
C SER A 315 -9.06 -0.10 -8.27
N TYR A 316 -9.13 0.29 -6.99
CA TYR A 316 -9.44 1.68 -6.65
C TYR A 316 -8.26 2.63 -6.82
N ALA A 317 -7.02 2.15 -6.72
CA ALA A 317 -5.85 2.91 -7.15
C ALA A 317 -5.94 3.21 -8.66
N LEU A 318 -6.31 2.23 -9.49
CA LEU A 318 -6.50 2.43 -10.92
C LEU A 318 -7.65 3.40 -11.19
N LEU A 319 -8.83 3.22 -10.57
CA LEU A 319 -9.97 4.13 -10.72
C LEU A 319 -9.58 5.57 -10.41
N THR A 320 -8.86 5.79 -9.31
CA THR A 320 -8.42 7.13 -8.89
C THR A 320 -7.54 7.77 -9.96
N ARG A 321 -6.65 6.99 -10.58
CA ARG A 321 -5.77 7.49 -11.64
C ARG A 321 -6.51 7.77 -12.95
N LEU A 322 -7.45 6.92 -13.36
CA LEU A 322 -8.29 7.16 -14.54
C LEU A 322 -9.15 8.41 -14.35
N VAL A 323 -9.80 8.56 -13.19
CA VAL A 323 -10.61 9.73 -12.85
C VAL A 323 -9.75 10.99 -12.78
N ALA A 324 -8.55 10.92 -12.19
CA ALA A 324 -7.62 12.05 -12.15
C ALA A 324 -7.26 12.51 -13.57
N GLN A 325 -6.92 11.57 -14.46
CA GLN A 325 -6.53 11.87 -15.84
C GLN A 325 -7.64 12.57 -16.62
N VAL A 326 -8.87 12.04 -16.60
CA VAL A 326 -9.98 12.68 -17.32
C VAL A 326 -10.44 13.97 -16.64
N ALA A 327 -10.23 14.14 -15.34
CA ALA A 327 -10.52 15.40 -14.64
C ALA A 327 -9.41 16.46 -14.82
N GLY A 328 -8.27 16.13 -15.44
CA GLY A 328 -7.13 17.04 -15.56
C GLY A 328 -6.40 17.28 -14.22
N LEU A 329 -6.45 16.30 -13.30
CA LEU A 329 -5.84 16.35 -11.98
C LEU A 329 -4.65 15.38 -11.89
N LYS A 330 -3.77 15.61 -10.92
CA LYS A 330 -2.69 14.67 -10.59
C LYS A 330 -3.21 13.59 -9.64
N PRO A 331 -2.77 12.32 -9.72
CA PRO A 331 -3.13 11.33 -8.72
C PRO A 331 -2.38 11.59 -7.40
N GLY A 332 -3.12 11.60 -6.29
CA GLY A 332 -2.62 11.81 -4.93
C GLY A 332 -2.48 10.49 -4.16
N GLU A 333 -3.52 10.12 -3.40
CA GLU A 333 -3.49 8.96 -2.49
C GLU A 333 -4.76 8.11 -2.60
N PHE A 334 -4.61 6.80 -2.46
CA PHE A 334 -5.72 5.88 -2.20
C PHE A 334 -5.78 5.48 -0.72
N ILE A 335 -6.93 5.68 -0.08
CA ILE A 335 -7.19 5.35 1.31
C ILE A 335 -8.24 4.23 1.35
N HIS A 336 -7.88 3.10 1.94
CA HIS A 336 -8.73 1.93 2.07
C HIS A 336 -9.25 1.82 3.50
N ILE A 337 -10.53 2.13 3.71
CA ILE A 337 -11.24 1.94 4.97
C ILE A 337 -11.95 0.60 4.94
N ILE A 338 -11.73 -0.23 5.96
CA ILE A 338 -12.28 -1.58 6.04
C ILE A 338 -13.15 -1.73 7.28
N GLY A 339 -14.36 -2.26 7.12
CA GLY A 339 -15.22 -2.76 8.18
C GLY A 339 -14.70 -4.09 8.73
N ASP A 340 -15.28 -5.20 8.27
CA ASP A 340 -14.87 -6.55 8.66
C ASP A 340 -13.65 -7.01 7.85
N ALA A 341 -12.45 -6.81 8.40
CA ALA A 341 -11.19 -7.28 7.85
C ALA A 341 -10.93 -8.71 8.34
N HIS A 342 -10.93 -9.69 7.43
CA HIS A 342 -10.89 -11.09 7.82
C HIS A 342 -9.96 -11.96 6.97
N VAL A 343 -9.49 -13.03 7.60
CA VAL A 343 -8.75 -14.12 6.99
C VAL A 343 -9.59 -15.40 7.13
N TYR A 344 -9.91 -16.05 6.02
CA TYR A 344 -10.53 -17.37 6.07
C TYR A 344 -9.57 -18.40 6.67
N LEU A 345 -10.12 -19.36 7.43
CA LEU A 345 -9.29 -20.35 8.12
C LEU A 345 -8.44 -21.21 7.17
N ASN A 346 -8.94 -21.49 5.96
CA ASN A 346 -8.21 -22.20 4.90
C ASN A 346 -7.12 -21.34 4.22
N HIS A 347 -7.01 -20.04 4.53
CA HIS A 347 -5.96 -19.15 4.01
C HIS A 347 -4.86 -18.86 5.03
N VAL A 348 -4.99 -19.31 6.28
CA VAL A 348 -4.00 -19.03 7.35
C VAL A 348 -2.60 -19.49 6.96
N GLU A 349 -2.43 -20.75 6.55
CA GLU A 349 -1.12 -21.29 6.14
C GLU A 349 -0.55 -20.57 4.89
N PRO A 350 -1.32 -20.40 3.78
CA PRO A 350 -0.91 -19.57 2.65
C PRO A 350 -0.44 -18.16 3.03
N LEU A 351 -1.14 -17.50 3.96
CA LEU A 351 -0.80 -16.15 4.40
C LEU A 351 0.40 -16.12 5.34
N GLN A 352 0.58 -17.11 6.21
CA GLN A 352 1.82 -17.26 7.00
C GLN A 352 3.04 -17.39 6.08
N LYS A 353 2.92 -18.11 4.96
CA LYS A 353 3.97 -18.16 3.93
C LYS A 353 4.17 -16.81 3.23
N GLN A 354 3.10 -16.04 2.98
CA GLN A 354 3.23 -14.69 2.43
C GLN A 354 3.98 -13.76 3.38
N LEU A 355 3.72 -13.85 4.69
CA LEU A 355 4.28 -12.99 5.74
C LEU A 355 5.80 -13.14 5.95
N THR A 356 6.42 -14.20 5.43
CA THR A 356 7.88 -14.39 5.44
C THR A 356 8.59 -13.69 4.27
N ARG A 357 7.84 -13.17 3.29
CA ARG A 357 8.40 -12.49 2.11
C ARG A 357 8.57 -11.00 2.40
N THR A 358 9.75 -10.48 2.15
CA THR A 358 10.01 -9.04 2.13
C THR A 358 9.34 -8.42 0.90
N PRO A 359 8.56 -7.33 1.04
CA PRO A 359 8.08 -6.55 -0.10
C PRO A 359 9.22 -6.13 -1.02
N ARG A 360 8.94 -6.11 -2.31
CA ARG A 360 9.78 -5.47 -3.34
C ARG A 360 9.16 -4.13 -3.69
N PRO A 361 9.90 -3.20 -4.33
CA PRO A 361 9.34 -1.93 -4.76
C PRO A 361 8.06 -2.13 -5.57
N PHE A 362 7.05 -1.30 -5.30
CA PHE A 362 5.86 -1.25 -6.14
C PHE A 362 6.22 -0.90 -7.60
N PRO A 363 5.47 -1.44 -8.57
CA PRO A 363 5.62 -1.07 -9.97
C PRO A 363 5.15 0.36 -10.22
N THR A 364 5.42 0.85 -11.43
CA THR A 364 4.74 2.03 -11.97
C THR A 364 3.62 1.62 -12.91
N LEU A 365 2.56 2.43 -12.95
CA LEU A 365 1.50 2.32 -13.95
C LEU A 365 1.60 3.52 -14.89
N HIS A 366 1.55 3.28 -16.18
CA HIS A 366 1.49 4.27 -17.24
C HIS A 366 0.15 4.12 -17.95
N ILE A 367 -0.57 5.23 -18.07
CA ILE A 367 -1.88 5.29 -18.73
C ILE A 367 -1.68 6.05 -20.03
N ASN A 368 -2.33 5.61 -21.12
CA ASN A 368 -2.26 6.28 -22.42
C ASN A 368 -2.58 7.79 -22.27
N PRO A 369 -1.64 8.69 -22.56
CA PRO A 369 -1.81 10.13 -22.33
C PRO A 369 -2.82 10.78 -23.27
N ASP A 370 -3.18 10.14 -24.38
CA ASP A 370 -4.15 10.69 -25.34
C ASP A 370 -5.60 10.55 -24.84
N LYS A 371 -5.85 9.66 -23.86
CA LYS A 371 -7.17 9.38 -23.30
C LYS A 371 -7.54 10.39 -22.21
N THR A 372 -8.05 11.54 -22.60
CA THR A 372 -8.34 12.67 -21.68
C THR A 372 -9.82 13.08 -21.64
N THR A 373 -10.64 12.57 -22.56
CA THR A 373 -11.99 13.09 -22.79
C THR A 373 -13.05 12.38 -21.95
N SER A 374 -13.21 11.07 -22.13
CA SER A 374 -14.15 10.26 -21.35
C SER A 374 -13.45 9.15 -20.58
N ILE A 375 -14.01 8.80 -19.42
CA ILE A 375 -13.60 7.61 -18.67
C ILE A 375 -14.00 6.32 -19.40
N ASP A 376 -14.97 6.40 -20.30
CA ASP A 376 -15.45 5.28 -21.11
C ASP A 376 -14.49 4.93 -22.26
N ASP A 377 -13.51 5.79 -22.55
CA ASP A 377 -12.61 5.61 -23.69
C ASP A 377 -11.47 4.61 -23.41
N PHE A 378 -11.21 4.28 -22.14
CA PHE A 378 -10.08 3.44 -21.75
C PHE A 378 -10.31 1.96 -22.10
N THR A 379 -9.29 1.34 -22.69
CA THR A 379 -9.21 -0.12 -22.85
C THR A 379 -8.05 -0.69 -22.02
N PHE A 380 -7.94 -2.02 -21.94
CA PHE A 380 -6.83 -2.65 -21.22
C PHE A 380 -5.46 -2.30 -21.82
N GLU A 381 -5.39 -2.14 -23.14
CA GLU A 381 -4.19 -1.78 -23.88
C GLU A 381 -3.68 -0.38 -23.55
N ASP A 382 -4.53 0.49 -23.01
CA ASP A 382 -4.14 1.83 -22.55
C ASP A 382 -3.41 1.80 -21.19
N LEU A 383 -3.26 0.62 -20.56
CA LEU A 383 -2.80 0.47 -19.17
C LEU A 383 -1.55 -0.41 -19.09
N GLU A 384 -0.39 0.23 -18.92
CA GLU A 384 0.90 -0.46 -18.88
C GLU A 384 1.52 -0.46 -17.48
N VAL A 385 1.77 -1.65 -16.94
CA VAL A 385 2.49 -1.81 -15.66
C VAL A 385 3.96 -2.14 -15.93
N HIS A 386 4.85 -1.28 -15.44
CA HIS A 386 6.30 -1.41 -15.60
C HIS A 386 6.96 -1.85 -14.29
N ASP A 387 8.09 -2.55 -14.39
CA ASP A 387 8.90 -3.01 -13.25
C ASP A 387 8.19 -3.90 -12.21
N TYR A 388 7.08 -4.54 -12.57
CA TYR A 388 6.36 -5.45 -11.67
C TYR A 388 7.08 -6.78 -11.48
N SER A 389 7.87 -6.84 -10.41
CA SER A 389 8.68 -8.01 -10.03
C SER A 389 8.17 -8.70 -8.76
N PRO A 390 6.94 -9.26 -8.70
CA PRO A 390 6.43 -9.86 -7.47
C PRO A 390 7.10 -11.20 -7.16
N HIS A 391 6.96 -11.65 -5.92
CA HIS A 391 7.15 -13.04 -5.54
C HIS A 391 6.12 -13.94 -6.23
N SER A 392 6.41 -15.25 -6.29
CA SER A 392 5.54 -16.22 -6.96
C SER A 392 4.12 -16.27 -6.38
N THR A 393 3.15 -16.61 -7.23
CA THR A 393 1.74 -16.76 -6.83
C THR A 393 1.59 -17.72 -5.65
N ILE A 394 0.70 -17.39 -4.73
CA ILE A 394 0.25 -18.28 -3.65
C ILE A 394 -1.20 -18.66 -3.96
N LYS A 395 -1.46 -19.95 -4.14
CA LYS A 395 -2.81 -20.46 -4.41
C LYS A 395 -3.64 -20.40 -3.13
N MET A 396 -4.82 -19.79 -3.23
CA MET A 396 -5.84 -19.73 -2.19
C MET A 396 -7.18 -19.99 -2.86
N ALA A 397 -7.98 -20.90 -2.31
CA ALA A 397 -9.30 -21.22 -2.86
C ALA A 397 -10.31 -20.18 -2.41
N MET A 398 -11.17 -19.70 -3.31
CA MET A 398 -12.28 -18.82 -2.95
C MET A 398 -13.28 -19.59 -2.09
N SER A 399 -13.76 -18.96 -1.02
CA SER A 399 -14.85 -19.51 -0.21
C SER A 399 -16.18 -19.01 -0.77
N VAL A 400 -16.98 -19.94 -1.32
CA VAL A 400 -18.26 -19.63 -2.00
C VAL A 400 -19.42 -19.69 -1.03
#